data_AF-A0A6J2T6J6-F1
#
_entry.id   AF-A0A6J2T6J6-F1
#
_cell.length_a   1.000
_cell.length_b   1.000
_cell.length_c   1.000
_cell.angle_alpha   90.00
_cell.angle_beta   90.00
_cell.angle_gamma   90.00
#
_symmetry.space_group_name_H-M   'P 1'
#
loop_
_entity.id
_entity.type
_entity.pdbx_description
1 polymer ?
#
loop_
_entity_poly.entity_id
_entity_poly.type
_entity_poly.pdbx_seq_one_letter_code
_entity_poly.pdbx_strand_id
1 'polypeptide(L)'
;MSEGDSKFGFKDMEKALETLKLLESHDMQYRKLTVRGLLGRAKRVLTLTKAADKLKNINEAIDVFEKWLAENGGGASNKNAKTDSEDKVETVPGLGFKDKEAALATLNILAERDPDYQRLAIKGLIGSSKRVLSGTKNEDKINSIKEGVQILEEFLEKFETENRIKDNRAYLAYDVVAKLPEPKDELAAEFLAAYGGNKAKGNYKHLRTMYPEADDTTSWDIVRNRNIAKLLEQIKSADAKLFEAESGAPTELHLQLIHWAYSPQPDKVKSYASKLAGSGADRPEKRKLDSGSGTGSGSSANTSSNSSSDGSDDESTPKKKKKRVEE
;
A
#
# COMPACT_ATOMS: atom_id res chain seq x y z
N MET A 1 26.93 -15.92 45.81
CA MET A 1 26.75 -16.50 44.46
C MET A 1 25.46 -15.94 43.88
N SER A 2 25.39 -15.66 42.58
CA SER A 2 24.19 -15.12 41.93
C SER A 2 23.47 -16.22 41.15
N GLU A 3 22.53 -16.90 41.80
CA GLU A 3 21.69 -17.94 41.19
C GLU A 3 20.61 -17.28 40.31
N GLY A 4 21.01 -16.94 39.09
CA GLY A 4 20.16 -16.32 38.06
C GLY A 4 19.84 -17.24 36.90
N ASP A 5 19.84 -18.57 37.12
CA ASP A 5 19.62 -19.56 36.08
C ASP A 5 18.21 -19.43 35.48
N SER A 6 18.17 -18.96 34.23
CA SER A 6 16.92 -18.86 33.49
C SER A 6 16.33 -20.25 33.28
N LYS A 7 15.06 -20.44 33.64
CA LYS A 7 14.32 -21.71 33.56
C LYS A 7 14.34 -22.37 32.16
N PHE A 8 14.69 -21.63 31.12
CA PHE A 8 14.78 -22.10 29.73
C PHE A 8 16.21 -21.93 29.19
N GLY A 9 16.80 -22.99 28.64
CA GLY A 9 18.22 -23.03 28.24
C GLY A 9 18.51 -23.90 27.02
N PHE A 10 19.80 -23.93 26.62
CA PHE A 10 20.28 -24.59 25.39
C PHE A 10 21.76 -25.04 25.48
N LYS A 11 22.23 -25.34 26.70
CA LYS A 11 23.63 -25.73 26.99
C LYS A 11 24.06 -26.99 26.23
N ASP A 12 23.11 -27.90 26.04
CA ASP A 12 23.25 -29.24 25.50
C ASP A 12 21.86 -29.74 25.06
N MET A 13 21.83 -30.89 24.37
CA MET A 13 20.61 -31.53 23.87
C MET A 13 19.57 -31.78 24.97
N GLU A 14 20.03 -32.22 26.15
CA GLU A 14 19.17 -32.51 27.30
C GLU A 14 18.49 -31.24 27.83
N LYS A 15 19.22 -30.14 28.02
CA LYS A 15 18.63 -28.86 28.44
C LYS A 15 17.67 -28.27 27.39
N ALA A 16 17.91 -28.53 26.10
CA ALA A 16 16.98 -28.13 25.04
C ALA A 16 15.66 -28.93 25.13
N LEU A 17 15.72 -30.25 25.33
CA LEU A 17 14.54 -31.11 25.51
C LEU A 17 13.78 -30.78 26.81
N GLU A 18 14.48 -30.56 27.92
CA GLU A 18 13.89 -30.09 29.18
C GLU A 18 13.17 -28.76 28.98
N THR A 19 13.77 -27.83 28.23
CA THR A 19 13.17 -26.53 27.91
C THR A 19 11.91 -26.65 27.08
N LEU A 20 11.86 -27.58 26.10
CA LEU A 20 10.63 -27.89 25.37
C LEU A 20 9.56 -28.50 26.29
N LYS A 21 9.95 -29.40 27.20
CA LYS A 21 9.05 -30.02 28.19
C LYS A 21 8.48 -29.01 29.19
N LEU A 22 9.27 -28.02 29.61
CA LEU A 22 8.82 -26.91 30.45
C LEU A 22 7.92 -25.91 29.71
N LEU A 23 7.96 -25.90 28.37
CA LEU A 23 7.07 -25.10 27.52
C LEU A 23 5.73 -25.80 27.23
N GLU A 24 5.66 -27.14 27.35
CA GLU A 24 4.64 -27.89 28.13
C GLU A 24 3.30 -27.15 28.38
N SER A 25 3.25 -26.37 29.45
CA SER A 25 2.03 -25.74 29.99
C SER A 25 1.63 -24.41 29.33
N HIS A 26 2.36 -23.94 28.32
CA HIS A 26 2.13 -22.63 27.69
C HIS A 26 1.39 -22.74 26.35
N ASP A 27 0.80 -21.63 25.89
CA ASP A 27 0.14 -21.56 24.59
C ASP A 27 1.13 -21.70 23.43
N MET A 28 0.62 -22.13 22.27
CA MET A 28 1.47 -22.46 21.12
C MET A 28 2.19 -21.24 20.51
N GLN A 29 1.73 -20.00 20.70
CA GLN A 29 2.45 -18.81 20.22
C GLN A 29 3.61 -18.46 21.17
N TYR A 30 3.38 -18.46 22.48
CA TYR A 30 4.43 -18.24 23.48
C TYR A 30 5.56 -19.28 23.37
N ARG A 31 5.21 -20.56 23.14
CA ARG A 31 6.18 -21.64 22.85
C ARG A 31 7.04 -21.30 21.63
N LYS A 32 6.43 -21.03 20.47
CA LYS A 32 7.15 -20.70 19.22
C LYS A 32 8.06 -19.48 19.37
N LEU A 33 7.58 -18.43 20.03
CA LEU A 33 8.36 -17.21 20.30
C LEU A 33 9.57 -17.51 21.20
N THR A 34 9.36 -18.27 22.29
CA THR A 34 10.42 -18.62 23.24
C THR A 34 11.48 -19.51 22.60
N VAL A 35 11.09 -20.57 21.87
CA VAL A 35 12.02 -21.47 21.18
C VAL A 35 12.78 -20.73 20.06
N ARG A 36 12.11 -19.86 19.28
CA ARG A 36 12.79 -19.01 18.28
C ARG A 36 13.80 -18.05 18.92
N GLY A 37 13.47 -17.47 20.07
CA GLY A 37 14.38 -16.62 20.85
C GLY A 37 15.59 -17.37 21.42
N LEU A 38 15.39 -18.62 21.87
CA LEU A 38 16.47 -19.51 22.32
C LEU A 38 17.37 -19.94 21.16
N LEU A 39 16.80 -20.38 20.03
CA LEU A 39 17.52 -20.75 18.81
C LEU A 39 18.38 -19.60 18.28
N GLY A 40 17.85 -18.37 18.25
CA GLY A 40 18.60 -17.17 17.86
C GLY A 40 19.76 -16.85 18.81
N ARG A 41 19.63 -17.13 20.11
CA ARG A 41 20.74 -17.05 21.07
C ARG A 41 21.75 -18.17 20.88
N ALA A 42 21.30 -19.41 20.69
CA ALA A 42 22.16 -20.57 20.47
C ALA A 42 23.07 -20.38 19.24
N LYS A 43 22.51 -19.98 18.09
CA LYS A 43 23.31 -19.68 16.88
C LYS A 43 24.31 -18.54 17.08
N ARG A 44 24.02 -17.56 17.94
CA ARG A 44 24.99 -16.49 18.30
C ARG A 44 26.08 -16.99 19.26
N VAL A 45 25.76 -17.84 20.22
CA VAL A 45 26.76 -18.42 21.14
C VAL A 45 27.67 -19.41 20.39
N LEU A 46 27.13 -20.15 19.41
CA LEU A 46 27.90 -21.02 18.52
C LEU A 46 29.04 -20.24 17.80
N THR A 47 28.74 -19.09 17.18
CA THR A 47 29.75 -18.29 16.46
C THR A 47 30.81 -17.64 17.35
N LEU A 48 30.61 -17.64 18.68
CA LEU A 48 31.56 -17.11 19.67
C LEU A 48 32.34 -18.22 20.41
N THR A 49 31.94 -19.48 20.27
CA THR A 49 32.50 -20.60 21.01
C THR A 49 33.69 -21.22 20.28
N LYS A 50 34.80 -21.45 20.98
CA LYS A 50 36.04 -22.03 20.41
C LYS A 50 36.39 -23.45 20.89
N ALA A 51 35.64 -23.99 21.86
CA ALA A 51 35.86 -25.33 22.39
C ALA A 51 35.01 -26.36 21.63
N ALA A 52 35.65 -27.40 21.08
CA ALA A 52 35.01 -28.37 20.18
C ALA A 52 33.80 -29.08 20.81
N ASP A 53 33.93 -29.55 22.06
CA ASP A 53 32.86 -30.28 22.75
C ASP A 53 31.63 -29.38 22.98
N LYS A 54 31.87 -28.10 23.28
CA LYS A 54 30.79 -27.11 23.45
C LYS A 54 30.12 -26.77 22.12
N LEU A 55 30.86 -26.74 21.01
CA LEU A 55 30.27 -26.57 19.68
C LEU A 55 29.36 -27.75 19.32
N LYS A 56 29.75 -28.99 19.62
CA LYS A 56 28.91 -30.18 19.42
C LYS A 56 27.61 -30.07 20.22
N ASN A 57 27.70 -29.83 21.53
CA ASN A 57 26.53 -29.73 22.41
C ASN A 57 25.56 -28.60 22.00
N ILE A 58 26.08 -27.46 21.53
CA ILE A 58 25.25 -26.33 21.05
C ILE A 58 24.58 -26.67 19.70
N ASN A 59 25.26 -27.37 18.80
CA ASN A 59 24.65 -27.84 17.54
C ASN A 59 23.52 -28.84 17.82
N GLU A 60 23.72 -29.82 18.71
CA GLU A 60 22.67 -30.78 19.08
C GLU A 60 21.46 -30.09 19.76
N ALA A 61 21.70 -29.03 20.55
CA ALA A 61 20.64 -28.19 21.10
C ALA A 61 19.91 -27.34 20.03
N ILE A 62 20.63 -26.88 19.00
CA ILE A 62 20.06 -26.18 17.83
C ILE A 62 19.14 -27.14 17.06
N ASP A 63 19.62 -28.35 16.73
CA ASP A 63 18.88 -29.34 15.94
C ASP A 63 17.55 -29.74 16.62
N VAL A 64 17.55 -29.91 17.95
CA VAL A 64 16.32 -30.13 18.74
C VAL A 64 15.30 -29.01 18.54
N PHE A 65 15.73 -27.75 18.59
CA PHE A 65 14.83 -26.61 18.38
C PHE A 65 14.42 -26.43 16.91
N GLU A 66 15.28 -26.68 15.94
CA GLU A 66 14.93 -26.57 14.52
C GLU A 66 13.94 -27.66 14.12
N LYS A 67 14.13 -28.90 14.60
CA LYS A 67 13.16 -30.00 14.42
C LYS A 67 11.82 -29.69 15.07
N TRP A 68 11.81 -29.29 16.35
CA TRP A 68 10.56 -28.94 17.04
C TRP A 68 9.83 -27.78 16.35
N LEU A 69 10.56 -26.76 15.88
CA LEU A 69 9.97 -25.65 15.13
C LEU A 69 9.50 -26.06 13.72
N ALA A 70 10.12 -27.05 13.06
CA ALA A 70 9.61 -27.59 11.80
C ALA A 70 8.27 -28.30 12.02
N GLU A 71 8.22 -29.23 12.98
CA GLU A 71 7.02 -29.99 13.36
C GLU A 71 5.87 -29.09 13.82
N ASN A 72 6.17 -28.03 14.60
CA ASN A 72 5.17 -27.13 15.16
C ASN A 72 4.94 -25.87 14.32
N GLY A 73 5.35 -25.83 13.04
CA GLY A 73 5.06 -24.71 12.13
C GLY A 73 5.58 -23.36 12.63
N GLY A 74 6.86 -23.31 13.01
CA GLY A 74 7.60 -22.13 13.48
C GLY A 74 9.04 -22.04 12.93
N GLY A 75 9.44 -22.98 12.06
CA GLY A 75 10.79 -23.10 11.49
C GLY A 75 11.29 -21.86 10.75
N ALA A 76 12.59 -21.85 10.44
CA ALA A 76 13.31 -20.68 9.91
C ALA A 76 13.00 -20.31 8.44
N SER A 77 11.81 -20.67 7.92
CA SER A 77 11.27 -20.03 6.74
C SER A 77 10.99 -18.55 7.03
N ASN A 78 11.43 -17.64 6.14
CA ASN A 78 11.06 -16.22 6.18
C ASN A 78 9.59 -16.00 5.79
N LYS A 79 8.66 -16.57 6.56
CA LYS A 79 7.23 -16.30 6.47
C LYS A 79 6.85 -15.28 7.54
N ASN A 80 6.71 -14.02 7.13
CA ASN A 80 5.85 -13.05 7.82
C ASN A 80 4.41 -13.57 7.75
N ALA A 81 4.04 -14.47 8.66
CA ALA A 81 2.76 -15.16 8.66
C ALA A 81 1.61 -14.25 9.17
N LYS A 82 1.33 -13.15 8.44
CA LYS A 82 0.09 -12.40 8.58
C LYS A 82 -0.38 -11.65 7.32
N THR A 83 -0.16 -12.24 6.15
CA THR A 83 -1.01 -12.11 4.96
C THR A 83 -1.06 -13.46 4.29
N ASP A 84 -2.23 -13.89 3.80
CA ASP A 84 -2.35 -15.17 3.11
C ASP A 84 -1.76 -15.11 1.69
N SER A 85 -1.57 -16.28 1.09
CA SER A 85 -0.68 -16.48 -0.06
C SER A 85 -1.24 -15.98 -1.40
N GLU A 86 -2.54 -15.69 -1.48
CA GLU A 86 -3.24 -15.47 -2.76
C GLU A 86 -3.16 -14.04 -3.31
N ASP A 87 -3.01 -13.03 -2.44
CA ASP A 87 -3.00 -11.59 -2.83
C ASP A 87 -1.57 -11.05 -3.02
N LYS A 88 -0.59 -11.95 -3.23
CA LYS A 88 0.81 -11.56 -3.41
C LYS A 88 1.05 -10.98 -4.81
N VAL A 89 0.79 -9.69 -4.94
CA VAL A 89 1.23 -8.84 -6.06
C VAL A 89 2.68 -9.16 -6.45
N GLU A 90 2.88 -9.47 -7.72
CA GLU A 90 4.21 -9.70 -8.30
C GLU A 90 4.98 -8.39 -8.43
N THR A 91 6.29 -8.45 -8.18
CA THR A 91 7.19 -7.31 -8.38
C THR A 91 7.67 -7.27 -9.82
N VAL A 92 7.57 -6.11 -10.48
CA VAL A 92 8.15 -5.89 -11.81
C VAL A 92 9.63 -6.33 -11.81
N PRO A 93 10.04 -7.19 -12.76
CA PRO A 93 11.41 -7.72 -12.81
C PRO A 93 12.43 -6.66 -13.26
N GLY A 94 13.72 -6.96 -13.09
CA GLY A 94 14.83 -6.15 -13.59
C GLY A 94 15.17 -4.87 -12.80
N LEU A 95 14.34 -4.46 -11.84
CA LEU A 95 14.60 -3.30 -10.97
C LEU A 95 15.83 -3.52 -10.07
N GLY A 96 16.73 -2.54 -9.98
CA GLY A 96 17.99 -2.64 -9.23
C GLY A 96 18.76 -1.33 -9.04
N PHE A 97 19.85 -1.40 -8.29
CA PHE A 97 20.70 -0.25 -7.92
C PHE A 97 22.19 -0.63 -7.75
N LYS A 98 22.60 -1.81 -8.24
CA LYS A 98 23.95 -2.38 -8.01
C LYS A 98 25.10 -1.54 -8.58
N ASP A 99 24.81 -0.83 -9.67
CA ASP A 99 25.71 0.00 -10.44
C ASP A 99 24.89 1.00 -11.27
N LYS A 100 25.60 1.93 -11.92
CA LYS A 100 25.05 2.94 -12.85
C LYS A 100 24.17 2.34 -13.96
N GLU A 101 24.59 1.21 -14.54
CA GLU A 101 23.84 0.55 -15.62
C GLU A 101 22.52 -0.04 -15.12
N ALA A 102 22.52 -0.72 -13.98
CA ALA A 102 21.30 -1.24 -13.36
C ALA A 102 20.32 -0.12 -12.94
N ALA A 103 20.83 1.03 -12.50
CA ALA A 103 20.00 2.20 -12.19
C ALA A 103 19.34 2.78 -13.46
N LEU A 104 20.10 2.94 -14.56
CA LEU A 104 19.53 3.40 -15.84
C LEU A 104 18.54 2.40 -16.43
N ALA A 105 18.84 1.09 -16.40
CA ALA A 105 17.89 0.05 -16.79
C ALA A 105 16.60 0.10 -15.95
N THR A 106 16.72 0.40 -14.66
CA THR A 106 15.56 0.57 -13.76
C THR A 106 14.71 1.79 -14.13
N LEU A 107 15.32 2.92 -14.47
CA LEU A 107 14.57 4.08 -14.97
C LEU A 107 13.84 3.77 -16.28
N ASN A 108 14.46 2.98 -17.18
CA ASN A 108 13.83 2.55 -18.42
C ASN A 108 12.65 1.58 -18.18
N ILE A 109 12.78 0.61 -17.27
CA ILE A 109 11.71 -0.34 -16.91
C ILE A 109 10.52 0.36 -16.23
N LEU A 110 10.78 1.48 -15.54
CA LEU A 110 9.77 2.31 -14.89
C LEU A 110 9.23 3.44 -15.78
N ALA A 111 9.75 3.63 -16.99
CA ALA A 111 9.21 4.59 -17.95
C ALA A 111 7.73 4.27 -18.27
N GLU A 112 6.93 5.30 -18.52
CA GLU A 112 5.49 5.23 -18.87
C GLU A 112 4.54 4.58 -17.83
N ARG A 113 5.05 3.88 -16.82
CA ARG A 113 4.26 3.35 -15.68
C ARG A 113 3.68 4.46 -14.81
N ASP A 114 2.72 4.13 -13.94
CA ASP A 114 2.05 5.09 -13.05
C ASP A 114 3.07 5.94 -12.27
N PRO A 115 3.01 7.29 -12.29
CA PRO A 115 3.93 8.16 -11.57
C PRO A 115 4.10 7.84 -10.08
N ASP A 116 3.01 7.48 -9.37
CA ASP A 116 3.12 7.04 -7.98
C ASP A 116 3.89 5.72 -7.83
N TYR A 117 3.75 4.79 -8.78
CA TYR A 117 4.54 3.56 -8.78
C TYR A 117 6.01 3.82 -9.08
N GLN A 118 6.33 4.70 -10.04
CA GLN A 118 7.72 5.13 -10.29
C GLN A 118 8.34 5.66 -8.98
N ARG A 119 7.66 6.61 -8.32
CA ARG A 119 8.09 7.20 -7.05
C ARG A 119 8.27 6.16 -5.93
N LEU A 120 7.31 5.25 -5.75
CA LEU A 120 7.34 4.23 -4.70
C LEU A 120 8.42 3.17 -4.95
N ALA A 121 8.59 2.69 -6.18
CA ALA A 121 9.62 1.74 -6.55
C ALA A 121 11.02 2.32 -6.29
N ILE A 122 11.27 3.54 -6.76
CA ILE A 122 12.55 4.23 -6.60
C ILE A 122 12.88 4.49 -5.12
N LYS A 123 11.92 5.01 -4.33
CA LYS A 123 12.11 5.18 -2.87
C LYS A 123 12.33 3.84 -2.15
N GLY A 124 11.72 2.75 -2.62
CA GLY A 124 11.96 1.39 -2.13
C GLY A 124 13.37 0.86 -2.43
N LEU A 125 13.92 1.18 -3.61
CA LEU A 125 15.28 0.82 -4.01
C LEU A 125 16.33 1.60 -3.21
N ILE A 126 16.17 2.93 -3.06
CA ILE A 126 17.06 3.77 -2.23
C ILE A 126 16.99 3.38 -0.75
N GLY A 127 15.81 3.02 -0.25
CA GLY A 127 15.66 2.45 1.10
C GLY A 127 16.29 1.07 1.26
N SER A 128 16.52 0.34 0.15
CA SER A 128 17.19 -0.96 0.13
C SER A 128 18.69 -0.85 -0.01
N SER A 129 19.20 0.09 -0.82
CA SER A 129 20.64 0.31 -1.00
C SER A 129 21.31 0.70 0.31
N LYS A 130 20.65 1.53 1.13
CA LYS A 130 21.14 1.92 2.47
C LYS A 130 21.36 0.72 3.40
N ARG A 131 20.54 -0.35 3.25
CA ARG A 131 20.78 -1.64 3.94
C ARG A 131 21.94 -2.42 3.33
N VAL A 132 22.02 -2.53 2.00
CA VAL A 132 23.11 -3.26 1.31
C VAL A 132 24.48 -2.64 1.61
N LEU A 133 24.58 -1.30 1.56
CA LEU A 133 25.79 -0.55 1.89
C LEU A 133 26.26 -0.85 3.32
N SER A 134 25.36 -0.89 4.31
CA SER A 134 25.71 -1.21 5.71
C SER A 134 26.31 -2.61 5.93
N GLY A 135 26.11 -3.55 5.00
CA GLY A 135 26.69 -4.90 5.03
C GLY A 135 27.87 -5.10 4.08
N THR A 136 28.18 -4.14 3.21
CA THR A 136 29.22 -4.26 2.18
C THR A 136 30.57 -3.77 2.71
N LYS A 137 31.66 -4.47 2.38
CA LYS A 137 33.04 -4.16 2.82
C LYS A 137 34.05 -3.96 1.69
N ASN A 138 33.61 -4.02 0.45
CA ASN A 138 34.45 -3.83 -0.73
C ASN A 138 34.15 -2.45 -1.31
N GLU A 139 35.16 -1.57 -1.35
CA GLU A 139 35.01 -0.17 -1.73
C GLU A 139 34.52 0.01 -3.17
N ASP A 140 34.96 -0.85 -4.10
CA ASP A 140 34.53 -0.79 -5.50
C ASP A 140 33.01 -0.94 -5.61
N LYS A 141 32.45 -1.99 -4.99
CA LYS A 141 30.99 -2.21 -4.91
C LYS A 141 30.27 -1.14 -4.13
N ILE A 142 30.86 -0.60 -3.06
CA ILE A 142 30.29 0.54 -2.33
C ILE A 142 30.16 1.75 -3.27
N ASN A 143 31.16 2.02 -4.10
CA ASN A 143 31.16 3.15 -5.04
C ASN A 143 30.22 2.92 -6.23
N SER A 144 30.21 1.73 -6.84
CA SER A 144 29.21 1.39 -7.87
C SER A 144 27.77 1.52 -7.36
N ILE A 145 27.49 1.08 -6.13
CA ILE A 145 26.16 1.24 -5.52
C ILE A 145 25.85 2.73 -5.27
N LYS A 146 26.82 3.55 -4.82
CA LYS A 146 26.62 5.01 -4.67
C LYS A 146 26.27 5.67 -6.01
N GLU A 147 27.01 5.37 -7.08
CA GLU A 147 26.74 5.91 -8.42
C GLU A 147 25.34 5.50 -8.94
N GLY A 148 24.97 4.23 -8.76
CA GLY A 148 23.64 3.74 -9.09
C GLY A 148 22.55 4.46 -8.29
N VAL A 149 22.74 4.61 -6.97
CA VAL A 149 21.79 5.29 -6.08
C VAL A 149 21.66 6.78 -6.39
N GLN A 150 22.74 7.47 -6.75
CA GLN A 150 22.71 8.89 -7.12
C GLN A 150 21.76 9.13 -8.30
N ILE A 151 21.82 8.29 -9.34
CA ILE A 151 20.92 8.39 -10.51
C ILE A 151 19.44 8.23 -10.09
N LEU A 152 19.17 7.37 -9.10
CA LEU A 152 17.82 7.18 -8.56
C LEU A 152 17.37 8.35 -7.66
N GLU A 153 18.28 8.97 -6.90
CA GLU A 153 18.02 10.15 -6.07
C GLU A 153 17.81 11.41 -6.94
N GLU A 154 18.63 11.63 -7.97
CA GLU A 154 18.44 12.70 -8.98
C GLU A 154 17.11 12.57 -9.74
N PHE A 155 16.67 11.33 -10.03
CA PHE A 155 15.37 11.09 -10.65
C PHE A 155 14.22 11.52 -9.73
N LEU A 156 14.31 11.26 -8.41
CA LEU A 156 13.29 11.69 -7.46
C LEU A 156 13.27 13.21 -7.29
N GLU A 157 14.43 13.86 -7.25
CA GLU A 157 14.52 15.32 -7.15
C GLU A 157 13.82 15.99 -8.35
N LYS A 158 14.10 15.51 -9.57
CA LYS A 158 13.42 15.95 -10.80
C LYS A 158 11.92 15.67 -10.74
N PHE A 159 11.52 14.45 -10.37
CA PHE A 159 10.12 14.05 -10.24
C PHE A 159 9.32 14.93 -9.25
N GLU A 160 9.91 15.30 -8.12
CA GLU A 160 9.25 16.13 -7.09
C GLU A 160 9.28 17.62 -7.46
N THR A 161 10.35 18.11 -8.10
CA THR A 161 10.45 19.48 -8.66
C THR A 161 9.45 19.73 -9.79
N GLU A 162 9.36 18.79 -10.74
CA GLU A 162 8.39 18.81 -11.84
C GLU A 162 6.96 18.49 -11.38
N ASN A 163 6.79 18.02 -10.14
CA ASN A 163 5.49 17.69 -9.53
C ASN A 163 4.70 16.60 -10.31
N ARG A 164 5.43 15.65 -10.94
CA ARG A 164 4.91 14.59 -11.83
C ARG A 164 3.90 13.63 -11.18
N ILE A 165 3.73 13.72 -9.85
CA ILE A 165 2.65 13.01 -9.15
C ILE A 165 1.24 13.49 -9.56
N LYS A 166 1.12 14.72 -10.11
CA LYS A 166 -0.15 15.25 -10.65
C LYS A 166 -0.66 14.49 -11.87
N ASP A 167 0.23 13.90 -12.66
CA ASP A 167 -0.11 13.13 -13.86
C ASP A 167 -0.58 11.70 -13.54
N ASN A 168 -0.68 11.36 -12.25
CA ASN A 168 -1.00 10.00 -11.79
C ASN A 168 -2.47 9.63 -12.04
N ARG A 169 -2.70 8.85 -13.10
CA ARG A 169 -4.01 8.37 -13.55
C ARG A 169 -4.55 7.24 -12.67
N ALA A 170 -4.95 7.57 -11.45
CA ALA A 170 -5.50 6.64 -10.47
C ALA A 170 -6.61 5.76 -11.07
N TYR A 171 -6.62 4.47 -10.71
CA TYR A 171 -7.57 3.50 -11.24
C TYR A 171 -8.97 3.71 -10.65
N LEU A 172 -9.99 3.63 -11.50
CA LEU A 172 -11.35 3.36 -11.07
C LEU A 172 -11.44 1.92 -10.58
N ALA A 173 -12.18 1.67 -9.49
CA ALA A 173 -12.44 0.32 -9.02
C ALA A 173 -13.23 -0.47 -10.08
N TYR A 174 -12.84 -1.73 -10.31
CA TYR A 174 -13.44 -2.59 -11.32
C TYR A 174 -14.98 -2.65 -11.22
N ASP A 175 -15.52 -2.80 -10.01
CA ASP A 175 -16.97 -2.83 -9.71
C ASP A 175 -17.75 -1.57 -10.12
N VAL A 176 -17.06 -0.47 -10.45
CA VAL A 176 -17.67 0.76 -10.97
C VAL A 176 -17.65 0.76 -12.51
N VAL A 177 -16.60 0.22 -13.11
CA VAL A 177 -16.44 0.11 -14.57
C VAL A 177 -17.34 -0.98 -15.13
N ALA A 178 -17.40 -2.15 -14.48
CA ALA A 178 -18.25 -3.30 -14.86
C ALA A 178 -19.77 -3.07 -14.70
N LYS A 179 -20.20 -1.86 -14.31
CA LYS A 179 -21.61 -1.43 -14.25
C LYS A 179 -21.99 -0.47 -15.40
N LEU A 180 -21.08 -0.27 -16.34
CA LEU A 180 -21.24 0.63 -17.49
C LEU A 180 -21.23 -0.20 -18.78
N PRO A 181 -21.71 0.35 -19.91
CA PRO A 181 -21.70 -0.35 -21.19
C PRO A 181 -20.30 -0.84 -21.56
N GLU A 182 -20.21 -2.05 -22.13
CA GLU A 182 -18.95 -2.69 -22.50
C GLU A 182 -18.21 -1.92 -23.61
N PRO A 183 -16.87 -2.02 -23.66
CA PRO A 183 -16.07 -1.43 -24.74
C PRO A 183 -16.37 -2.05 -26.10
N LYS A 184 -16.41 -1.18 -27.12
CA LYS A 184 -16.45 -1.55 -28.55
C LYS A 184 -15.05 -1.83 -29.11
N ASP A 185 -14.01 -1.46 -28.37
CA ASP A 185 -12.60 -1.66 -28.69
C ASP A 185 -12.11 -2.96 -28.06
N GLU A 186 -11.59 -3.88 -28.88
CA GLU A 186 -11.21 -5.23 -28.46
C GLU A 186 -10.10 -5.21 -27.40
N LEU A 187 -9.12 -4.31 -27.55
CA LEU A 187 -8.00 -4.18 -26.61
C LEU A 187 -8.44 -3.61 -25.25
N ALA A 188 -9.43 -2.70 -25.23
CA ALA A 188 -10.05 -2.23 -24.00
C ALA A 188 -10.96 -3.31 -23.35
N ALA A 189 -11.60 -4.18 -24.14
CA ALA A 189 -12.33 -5.33 -23.63
C ALA A 189 -11.39 -6.34 -22.96
N GLU A 190 -10.28 -6.66 -23.63
CA GLU A 190 -9.21 -7.52 -23.14
C GLU A 190 -8.59 -6.97 -21.84
N PHE A 191 -8.30 -5.66 -21.78
CA PHE A 191 -7.84 -4.97 -20.57
C PHE A 191 -8.81 -5.13 -19.40
N LEU A 192 -10.13 -5.00 -19.63
CA LEU A 192 -11.13 -5.17 -18.58
C LEU A 192 -11.29 -6.63 -18.14
N ALA A 193 -11.20 -7.59 -19.07
CA ALA A 193 -11.15 -9.01 -18.76
C ALA A 193 -9.91 -9.37 -17.92
N ALA A 194 -8.74 -8.80 -18.26
CA ALA A 194 -7.51 -8.92 -17.50
C ALA A 194 -7.61 -8.29 -16.10
N TYR A 195 -8.26 -7.11 -15.97
CA TYR A 195 -8.39 -6.37 -14.71
C TYR A 195 -9.41 -7.00 -13.75
N GLY A 196 -10.54 -7.49 -14.26
CA GLY A 196 -11.55 -8.19 -13.46
C GLY A 196 -11.23 -9.66 -13.19
N GLY A 197 -10.49 -10.31 -14.09
CA GLY A 197 -10.25 -11.75 -14.09
C GLY A 197 -9.43 -12.28 -12.91
N ASN A 198 -9.43 -13.61 -12.78
CA ASN A 198 -8.95 -14.36 -11.61
C ASN A 198 -7.52 -14.02 -11.11
N LYS A 199 -6.64 -13.48 -11.98
CA LYS A 199 -5.28 -13.04 -11.61
C LYS A 199 -5.25 -11.67 -10.91
N ALA A 200 -6.09 -10.73 -11.33
CA ALA A 200 -6.07 -9.35 -10.85
C ALA A 200 -7.19 -9.04 -9.86
N LYS A 201 -8.39 -9.62 -10.02
CA LYS A 201 -9.54 -9.47 -9.09
C LYS A 201 -9.85 -7.99 -8.73
N GLY A 202 -9.68 -7.05 -9.66
CA GLY A 202 -9.85 -5.61 -9.42
C GLY A 202 -8.67 -4.91 -8.71
N ASN A 203 -7.62 -5.63 -8.31
CA ASN A 203 -6.36 -5.10 -7.79
C ASN A 203 -5.39 -4.77 -8.94
N TYR A 204 -5.38 -3.49 -9.34
CA TYR A 204 -4.62 -2.99 -10.51
C TYR A 204 -3.10 -3.24 -10.44
N LYS A 205 -2.56 -3.58 -9.27
CA LYS A 205 -1.11 -3.81 -9.11
C LYS A 205 -0.61 -5.05 -9.86
N HIS A 206 -1.48 -6.04 -10.11
CA HIS A 206 -1.15 -7.22 -10.91
C HIS A 206 -1.00 -6.90 -12.42
N LEU A 207 -1.60 -5.81 -12.91
CA LEU A 207 -1.49 -5.35 -14.31
C LEU A 207 -0.07 -4.90 -14.69
N ARG A 208 0.87 -4.89 -13.75
CA ARG A 208 2.28 -4.52 -13.94
C ARG A 208 3.15 -5.67 -14.45
N THR A 209 2.68 -6.90 -14.29
CA THR A 209 3.30 -8.16 -14.76
C THR A 209 2.34 -9.01 -15.60
N MET A 210 1.19 -8.44 -15.96
CA MET A 210 0.27 -9.01 -16.95
C MET A 210 0.37 -8.21 -18.25
N TYR A 211 0.15 -8.91 -19.37
CA TYR A 211 0.41 -8.45 -20.74
C TYR A 211 -0.81 -8.73 -21.63
N PRO A 212 -1.00 -8.00 -22.74
CA PRO A 212 -1.92 -8.40 -23.81
C PRO A 212 -1.55 -9.74 -24.45
N GLU A 213 -2.54 -10.43 -25.01
CA GLU A 213 -2.35 -11.66 -25.79
C GLU A 213 -1.56 -11.43 -27.09
N ALA A 214 -1.56 -10.19 -27.60
CA ALA A 214 -0.86 -9.77 -28.82
C ALA A 214 0.53 -9.13 -28.59
N ASP A 215 0.93 -8.84 -27.35
CA ASP A 215 2.23 -8.22 -27.01
C ASP A 215 2.70 -8.69 -25.62
N ASP A 216 3.64 -9.64 -25.56
CA ASP A 216 4.22 -10.14 -24.32
C ASP A 216 5.33 -9.22 -23.72
N THR A 217 5.58 -8.06 -24.35
CA THR A 217 6.64 -7.12 -23.94
C THR A 217 6.10 -5.92 -23.16
N THR A 218 4.93 -5.37 -23.52
CA THR A 218 4.34 -4.20 -22.83
C THR A 218 3.29 -4.62 -21.81
N SER A 219 3.55 -4.40 -20.51
CA SER A 219 2.56 -4.71 -19.46
C SER A 219 1.35 -3.75 -19.49
N TRP A 220 0.20 -4.25 -19.03
CA TRP A 220 -1.10 -3.56 -19.11
C TRP A 220 -1.12 -2.16 -18.49
N ASP A 221 -0.36 -1.90 -17.42
CA ASP A 221 -0.23 -0.57 -16.83
C ASP A 221 0.36 0.47 -17.81
N ILE A 222 1.30 0.06 -18.66
CA ILE A 222 1.90 0.90 -19.71
C ILE A 222 0.93 1.05 -20.89
N VAL A 223 0.33 -0.04 -21.38
CA VAL A 223 -0.66 -0.01 -22.48
C VAL A 223 -1.82 0.93 -22.16
N ARG A 224 -2.37 0.80 -20.94
CA ARG A 224 -3.41 1.69 -20.39
C ARG A 224 -2.94 3.15 -20.37
N ASN A 225 -1.74 3.44 -19.86
CA ASN A 225 -1.25 4.82 -19.79
C ASN A 225 -0.97 5.42 -21.17
N ARG A 226 -0.54 4.63 -22.16
CA ARG A 226 -0.44 5.06 -23.57
C ARG A 226 -1.81 5.43 -24.14
N ASN A 227 -2.84 4.62 -23.93
CA ASN A 227 -4.17 4.87 -24.49
C ASN A 227 -4.94 6.00 -23.78
N ILE A 228 -4.83 6.13 -22.44
CA ILE A 228 -5.35 7.29 -21.70
C ILE A 228 -4.71 8.61 -22.19
N ALA A 229 -3.42 8.61 -22.54
CA ALA A 229 -2.77 9.82 -23.05
C ALA A 229 -3.41 10.30 -24.36
N LYS A 230 -3.58 9.40 -25.34
CA LYS A 230 -4.22 9.69 -26.63
C LYS A 230 -5.66 10.22 -26.45
N LEU A 231 -6.46 9.55 -25.60
CA LEU A 231 -7.85 9.92 -25.34
C LEU A 231 -7.97 11.29 -24.65
N LEU A 232 -7.08 11.60 -23.70
CA LEU A 232 -7.03 12.92 -23.06
C LEU A 232 -6.63 14.03 -24.05
N GLU A 233 -5.70 13.75 -24.97
CA GLU A 233 -5.33 14.68 -26.04
C GLU A 233 -6.49 14.92 -27.01
N GLN A 234 -7.19 13.87 -27.44
CA GLN A 234 -8.39 13.98 -28.27
C GLN A 234 -9.48 14.82 -27.60
N ILE A 235 -9.83 14.52 -26.34
CA ILE A 235 -10.82 15.27 -25.55
C ILE A 235 -10.42 16.76 -25.45
N LYS A 236 -9.13 17.04 -25.20
CA LYS A 236 -8.61 18.42 -25.15
C LYS A 236 -8.66 19.12 -26.51
N SER A 237 -8.38 18.42 -27.62
CA SER A 237 -8.43 18.98 -28.97
C SER A 237 -9.84 19.31 -29.46
N ALA A 238 -10.84 18.58 -28.95
CA ALA A 238 -12.26 18.73 -29.32
C ALA A 238 -13.06 19.61 -28.32
N ASP A 239 -12.41 20.14 -27.28
CA ASP A 239 -13.04 20.75 -26.09
C ASP A 239 -14.23 19.92 -25.54
N ALA A 240 -14.06 18.59 -25.57
CA ALA A 240 -15.17 17.67 -25.36
C ALA A 240 -15.56 17.61 -23.88
N LYS A 241 -16.85 17.82 -23.60
CA LYS A 241 -17.41 17.59 -22.26
C LYS A 241 -17.30 16.11 -21.90
N LEU A 242 -17.00 15.84 -20.63
CA LEU A 242 -16.93 14.46 -20.12
C LEU A 242 -18.30 13.84 -19.87
N PHE A 243 -19.32 14.66 -19.58
CA PHE A 243 -20.69 14.20 -19.34
C PHE A 243 -21.69 14.98 -20.19
N GLU A 244 -22.71 14.28 -20.67
CA GLU A 244 -23.86 14.86 -21.35
C GLU A 244 -24.70 15.69 -20.38
N ALA A 245 -25.17 16.86 -20.84
CA ALA A 245 -25.89 17.81 -19.99
C ALA A 245 -27.30 17.34 -19.60
N GLU A 246 -27.95 16.57 -20.46
CA GLU A 246 -29.36 16.16 -20.29
C GLU A 246 -29.50 14.85 -19.51
N SER A 247 -28.75 13.82 -19.90
CA SER A 247 -28.80 12.48 -19.28
C SER A 247 -27.87 12.34 -18.06
N GLY A 248 -26.84 13.17 -17.96
CA GLY A 248 -25.75 13.01 -16.99
C GLY A 248 -24.90 11.75 -17.21
N ALA A 249 -24.99 11.12 -18.39
CA ALA A 249 -24.14 9.99 -18.79
C ALA A 249 -22.74 10.47 -19.23
N PRO A 250 -21.69 9.62 -19.13
CA PRO A 250 -20.42 9.86 -19.81
C PRO A 250 -20.62 10.04 -21.32
N THR A 251 -19.90 10.96 -21.93
CA THR A 251 -19.81 11.05 -23.40
C THR A 251 -19.01 9.88 -23.96
N GLU A 252 -19.13 9.55 -25.25
CA GLU A 252 -18.44 8.40 -25.87
C GLU A 252 -16.91 8.39 -25.60
N LEU A 253 -16.24 9.56 -25.71
CA LEU A 253 -14.82 9.69 -25.40
C LEU A 253 -14.51 9.51 -23.89
N HIS A 254 -15.42 9.93 -23.00
CA HIS A 254 -15.24 9.70 -21.56
C HIS A 254 -15.52 8.25 -21.18
N LEU A 255 -16.47 7.60 -21.84
CA LEU A 255 -16.73 6.17 -21.69
C LEU A 255 -15.50 5.34 -22.08
N GLN A 256 -14.82 5.69 -23.18
CA GLN A 256 -13.54 5.08 -23.58
C GLN A 256 -12.43 5.29 -22.52
N LEU A 257 -12.32 6.47 -21.90
CA LEU A 257 -11.41 6.66 -20.74
C LEU A 257 -11.78 5.75 -19.56
N ILE A 258 -13.07 5.55 -19.30
CA ILE A 258 -13.57 4.71 -18.22
C ILE A 258 -13.33 3.23 -18.50
N HIS A 259 -13.36 2.79 -19.77
CA HIS A 259 -12.92 1.44 -20.18
C HIS A 259 -11.45 1.19 -19.86
N TRP A 260 -10.58 2.19 -20.00
CA TRP A 260 -9.21 2.17 -19.48
C TRP A 260 -9.11 2.37 -17.94
N ALA A 261 -10.20 2.10 -17.21
CA ALA A 261 -10.34 2.26 -15.77
C ALA A 261 -9.85 3.64 -15.27
N TYR A 262 -10.19 4.74 -15.96
CA TYR A 262 -9.80 6.09 -15.58
C TYR A 262 -10.92 7.12 -15.76
N SER A 263 -10.90 8.16 -14.92
CA SER A 263 -11.75 9.34 -15.10
C SER A 263 -11.15 10.53 -14.34
N PRO A 264 -11.06 11.73 -14.95
CA PRO A 264 -10.77 12.96 -14.23
C PRO A 264 -11.83 13.37 -13.20
N GLN A 265 -13.02 12.76 -13.24
CA GLN A 265 -14.16 13.06 -12.37
C GLN A 265 -14.75 11.75 -11.80
N PRO A 266 -13.99 11.00 -10.98
CA PRO A 266 -14.32 9.62 -10.60
C PRO A 266 -15.63 9.52 -9.81
N ASP A 267 -15.94 10.49 -8.95
CA ASP A 267 -17.12 10.44 -8.09
C ASP A 267 -18.43 10.72 -8.84
N LYS A 268 -18.37 11.42 -9.99
CA LYS A 268 -19.51 11.48 -10.93
C LYS A 268 -19.74 10.14 -11.61
N VAL A 269 -18.67 9.44 -12.01
CA VAL A 269 -18.78 8.09 -12.60
C VAL A 269 -19.37 7.10 -11.59
N LYS A 270 -18.89 7.10 -10.33
CA LYS A 270 -19.51 6.33 -9.24
C LYS A 270 -20.99 6.68 -9.07
N SER A 271 -21.33 7.97 -9.06
CA SER A 271 -22.72 8.43 -8.92
C SER A 271 -23.62 8.00 -10.09
N TYR A 272 -23.10 7.96 -11.31
CA TYR A 272 -23.81 7.50 -12.50
C TYR A 272 -23.99 5.97 -12.51
N ALA A 273 -22.93 5.20 -12.24
CA ALA A 273 -23.01 3.74 -12.10
C ALA A 273 -23.97 3.31 -10.99
N SER A 274 -24.01 4.04 -9.86
CA SER A 274 -25.00 3.81 -8.80
C SER A 274 -26.44 4.13 -9.22
N LYS A 275 -26.66 5.10 -10.11
CA LYS A 275 -28.00 5.37 -10.68
C LYS A 275 -28.45 4.23 -11.59
N LEU A 276 -27.57 3.72 -12.46
CA LEU A 276 -27.88 2.58 -13.35
C LEU A 276 -28.29 1.34 -12.56
N ALA A 277 -27.55 1.01 -11.50
CA ALA A 277 -27.93 -0.06 -10.58
C ALA A 277 -29.25 0.26 -9.83
N GLY A 278 -29.42 1.50 -9.37
CA GLY A 278 -30.63 1.97 -8.67
C GLY A 278 -31.89 2.07 -9.54
N SER A 279 -31.79 2.06 -10.87
CA SER A 279 -32.95 1.91 -11.76
C SER A 279 -33.47 0.48 -11.90
N GLY A 280 -32.77 -0.51 -11.31
CA GLY A 280 -33.18 -1.93 -11.32
C GLY A 280 -33.69 -2.48 -9.98
N ALA A 281 -33.78 -1.67 -8.92
CA ALA A 281 -34.24 -2.08 -7.60
C ALA A 281 -35.06 -0.98 -6.91
N ASP A 282 -35.93 -1.37 -5.98
CA ASP A 282 -37.00 -0.53 -5.43
C ASP A 282 -36.61 0.91 -5.08
N ARG A 283 -37.38 1.86 -5.62
CA ARG A 283 -37.37 3.27 -5.25
C ARG A 283 -38.28 3.46 -4.02
N PRO A 284 -37.76 3.55 -2.79
CA PRO A 284 -38.61 3.86 -1.64
C PRO A 284 -39.25 5.23 -1.87
N GLU A 285 -40.57 5.33 -1.67
CA GLU A 285 -41.28 6.59 -1.88
C GLU A 285 -40.73 7.70 -0.96
N LYS A 286 -40.52 8.88 -1.55
CA LYS A 286 -40.37 10.10 -0.75
C LYS A 286 -41.66 10.33 0.01
N ARG A 287 -41.67 10.08 1.33
CA ARG A 287 -42.74 10.56 2.20
C ARG A 287 -42.88 12.07 2.03
N LYS A 288 -44.00 12.49 1.45
CA LYS A 288 -44.38 13.89 1.28
C LYS A 288 -44.69 14.46 2.66
N LEU A 289 -43.76 15.20 3.26
CA LEU A 289 -44.07 16.06 4.40
C LEU A 289 -44.88 17.24 3.88
N ASP A 290 -46.19 17.18 4.10
CA ASP A 290 -47.14 18.21 3.68
C ASP A 290 -47.17 19.34 4.71
N SER A 291 -47.09 20.59 4.23
CA SER A 291 -46.99 21.77 5.08
C SER A 291 -48.36 22.45 5.26
N GLY A 292 -49.18 21.91 6.16
CA GLY A 292 -50.44 22.53 6.59
C GLY A 292 -50.26 23.36 7.87
N SER A 293 -50.65 24.64 7.85
CA SER A 293 -50.64 25.52 9.03
C SER A 293 -51.98 25.49 9.78
N GLY A 294 -51.94 25.60 11.12
CA GLY A 294 -53.14 25.58 11.96
C GLY A 294 -52.86 26.03 13.39
N THR A 295 -53.23 27.26 13.71
CA THR A 295 -53.03 27.93 15.02
C THR A 295 -53.79 27.28 16.19
N GLY A 296 -53.16 27.20 17.36
CA GLY A 296 -53.81 26.91 18.65
C GLY A 296 -52.94 27.38 19.82
N SER A 297 -53.54 28.00 20.85
CA SER A 297 -52.83 28.60 21.99
C SER A 297 -53.16 27.89 23.32
N GLY A 298 -52.24 27.90 24.29
CA GLY A 298 -52.47 27.36 25.64
C GLY A 298 -51.22 27.31 26.51
N SER A 299 -51.18 28.08 27.60
CA SER A 299 -50.04 28.19 28.52
C SER A 299 -50.25 27.43 29.83
N SER A 300 -49.20 26.78 30.37
CA SER A 300 -48.89 26.58 31.81
C SER A 300 -47.58 25.78 31.92
N ALA A 301 -46.52 26.06 32.71
CA ALA A 301 -46.26 26.83 33.94
C ALA A 301 -45.90 25.91 35.15
N ASN A 302 -44.59 25.65 35.32
CA ASN A 302 -43.82 25.48 36.58
C ASN A 302 -42.34 25.27 36.17
N THR A 303 -41.28 25.91 36.71
CA THR A 303 -40.80 26.16 38.09
C THR A 303 -40.29 24.90 38.82
N SER A 304 -39.12 24.89 39.50
CA SER A 304 -38.02 25.89 39.56
C SER A 304 -36.77 25.37 40.31
N SER A 305 -35.58 25.84 39.92
CA SER A 305 -34.29 25.80 40.68
C SER A 305 -33.67 24.41 40.94
N ASN A 306 -32.35 24.22 41.10
CA ASN A 306 -31.18 25.13 41.21
C ASN A 306 -29.92 24.41 40.60
N SER A 307 -28.65 24.88 40.58
CA SER A 307 -27.94 26.00 41.23
C SER A 307 -26.70 26.48 40.44
N SER A 308 -25.91 27.36 41.06
CA SER A 308 -24.51 27.78 40.80
C SER A 308 -23.49 26.61 40.81
N SER A 309 -22.23 26.74 40.39
CA SER A 309 -21.30 27.91 40.29
C SER A 309 -20.10 27.62 39.36
N ASP A 310 -19.28 28.55 38.85
CA ASP A 310 -19.35 30.02 38.59
C ASP A 310 -17.99 30.48 37.92
N GLY A 311 -17.87 31.71 37.40
CA GLY A 311 -16.57 32.37 37.06
C GLY A 311 -16.36 32.90 35.63
N SER A 312 -16.51 34.23 35.44
CA SER A 312 -16.16 35.04 34.24
C SER A 312 -14.67 35.47 34.22
N ASP A 313 -14.08 36.31 33.34
CA ASP A 313 -14.40 37.13 32.13
C ASP A 313 -13.07 37.20 31.28
N ASP A 314 -12.83 37.90 30.16
CA ASP A 314 -13.42 39.00 29.36
C ASP A 314 -13.05 38.78 27.85
N GLU A 315 -13.47 39.67 26.94
CA GLU A 315 -13.20 39.62 25.48
C GLU A 315 -12.21 40.73 24.99
N SER A 316 -12.36 41.21 23.74
CA SER A 316 -11.89 42.51 23.21
C SER A 316 -10.39 42.76 22.92
N THR A 317 -9.98 42.57 21.65
CA THR A 317 -8.87 43.35 21.04
C THR A 317 -9.41 44.66 20.43
N PRO A 318 -8.62 45.76 20.32
CA PRO A 318 -8.37 46.29 18.96
C PRO A 318 -7.11 47.17 18.69
N LYS A 319 -6.67 47.08 17.41
CA LYS A 319 -6.15 48.17 16.51
C LYS A 319 -4.71 48.74 16.59
N LYS A 320 -4.14 48.86 15.38
CA LYS A 320 -2.86 49.46 14.97
C LYS A 320 -2.81 51.00 15.04
N LYS A 321 -1.60 51.55 15.24
CA LYS A 321 -0.97 52.73 14.58
C LYS A 321 0.51 52.76 15.02
N LYS A 322 1.51 53.38 14.38
CA LYS A 322 1.93 53.71 13.00
C LYS A 322 3.30 54.43 13.19
N LYS A 323 4.28 54.20 12.31
CA LYS A 323 5.66 54.79 12.31
C LYS A 323 5.80 56.26 12.76
N ARG A 324 6.95 56.59 13.39
CA ARG A 324 7.79 57.77 13.04
C ARG A 324 9.27 57.32 12.89
N VAL A 325 10.10 58.19 12.32
CA VAL A 325 11.56 58.09 12.09
C VAL A 325 12.22 59.25 12.89
N GLU A 326 13.52 59.49 12.68
CA GLU A 326 14.38 60.51 13.32
C GLU A 326 14.90 60.03 14.70
N GLU A 327 16.17 60.25 15.05
CA GLU A 327 17.24 61.03 14.39
C GLU A 327 18.49 60.18 14.06
#